data_AF-A0A6C0P1U3-F1
#
_entry.id   AF-A0A6C0P1U3-F1
#
_cell.length_a   1.000
_cell.length_b   1.000
_cell.length_c   1.000
_cell.angle_alpha   90.00
_cell.angle_beta   90.00
_cell.angle_gamma   90.00
#
_symmetry.space_group_name_H-M   'P 1'
#
loop_
_entity.id
_entity.type
_entity.pdbx_description
1 polymer ?
#
loop_
_entity_poly.entity_id
_entity_poly.type
_entity_poly.pdbx_seq_one_letter_code
_entity_poly.pdbx_strand_id
1 'polypeptide(L)'
;MNTISPRIPRVLIDTTNLLSALRVDGHCRNLLRLARLGTIYEPVITNVCLWELYRNACGKGIKGYVYTYDEVEEFLTAFVYPLLGRDGAVNGLIGRHDIELAIRANRPLGETLVTITGCSEEQALHIITGNGMELPLEKYDAQDFHVWASAVEQHVDAILTANTKRFPSQIGNIQRVDPRDFYTYLGI
;
A
#
# COMPACT_ATOMS: atom_id res chain seq x y z
N MET A 1 -33.61 -4.66 -16.05
CA MET A 1 -32.53 -5.49 -15.48
C MET A 1 -31.31 -4.58 -15.35
N ASN A 2 -30.95 -4.16 -14.14
CA ASN A 2 -29.74 -3.35 -13.93
C ASN A 2 -28.53 -4.27 -14.04
N THR A 3 -27.81 -4.20 -15.15
CA THR A 3 -26.46 -4.78 -15.26
C THR A 3 -25.53 -3.92 -14.43
N ILE A 4 -25.23 -4.38 -13.20
CA ILE A 4 -24.16 -3.80 -12.39
C ILE A 4 -22.86 -4.19 -13.11
N SER A 5 -22.27 -3.25 -13.86
CA SER A 5 -20.93 -3.44 -14.39
C SER A 5 -19.99 -3.73 -13.21
N PRO A 6 -19.12 -4.76 -13.28
CA PRO A 6 -18.22 -5.06 -12.19
C PRO A 6 -17.36 -3.82 -11.91
N ARG A 7 -17.37 -3.36 -10.66
CA ARG A 7 -16.55 -2.25 -10.20
C ARG A 7 -15.07 -2.60 -10.41
N ILE A 8 -14.31 -1.68 -11.00
CA ILE A 8 -12.86 -1.80 -11.16
C ILE A 8 -12.23 -1.84 -9.75
N PRO A 9 -11.39 -2.83 -9.43
CA PRO A 9 -10.82 -2.95 -8.09
C PRO A 9 -9.82 -1.82 -7.81
N ARG A 10 -9.89 -1.23 -6.62
CA ARG A 10 -8.91 -0.27 -6.09
C ARG A 10 -7.77 -1.03 -5.44
N VAL A 11 -6.53 -0.79 -5.86
CA VAL A 11 -5.37 -1.54 -5.40
C VAL A 11 -4.31 -0.59 -4.87
N LEU A 12 -3.99 -0.69 -3.58
CA LEU A 12 -2.89 0.06 -2.98
C LEU A 12 -1.54 -0.56 -3.37
N ILE A 13 -0.65 0.27 -3.93
CA ILE A 13 0.70 -0.13 -4.32
C ILE A 13 1.68 0.35 -3.25
N ASP A 14 2.29 -0.60 -2.53
CA ASP A 14 3.27 -0.28 -1.48
C ASP A 14 4.62 0.23 -2.02
N THR A 15 5.45 0.78 -1.14
CA THR A 15 6.81 1.25 -1.49
C THR A 15 7.66 0.16 -2.13
N THR A 16 7.56 -1.09 -1.67
CA THR A 16 8.44 -2.17 -2.12
C THR A 16 8.23 -2.50 -3.60
N ASN A 17 6.98 -2.40 -4.05
CA ASN A 17 6.62 -2.52 -5.46
C ASN A 17 7.15 -1.38 -6.30
N LEU A 18 7.08 -0.14 -5.80
CA LEU A 18 7.65 1.03 -6.49
C LEU A 18 9.18 0.91 -6.64
N LEU A 19 9.87 0.48 -5.58
CA LEU A 19 11.33 0.22 -5.60
C LEU A 19 11.69 -0.90 -6.60
N SER A 20 10.87 -1.95 -6.64
CA SER A 20 11.05 -3.06 -7.60
C SER A 20 10.86 -2.58 -9.04
N ALA A 21 9.81 -1.77 -9.28
CA ALA A 21 9.51 -1.18 -10.58
C ALA A 21 10.57 -0.17 -11.05
N LEU A 22 11.16 0.62 -10.14
CA LEU A 22 12.29 1.50 -10.45
C LEU A 22 13.50 0.69 -10.91
N ARG A 23 13.80 -0.40 -10.21
CA ARG A 23 15.04 -1.18 -10.43
C ARG A 23 15.07 -2.00 -11.71
N VAL A 24 13.95 -2.65 -12.07
CA VAL A 24 13.92 -3.58 -13.20
C VAL A 24 12.66 -3.42 -14.02
N ASP A 25 12.77 -3.64 -15.32
CA ASP A 25 11.60 -3.83 -16.19
C ASP A 25 11.01 -5.23 -15.99
N GLY A 26 10.24 -5.39 -14.91
CA GLY A 26 9.60 -6.64 -14.53
C GLY A 26 8.13 -6.46 -14.15
N HIS A 27 7.54 -7.48 -13.52
CA HIS A 27 6.12 -7.53 -13.17
C HIS A 27 5.62 -6.25 -12.45
N CYS A 28 6.32 -5.72 -11.44
CA CYS A 28 5.91 -4.47 -10.79
C CYS A 28 5.85 -3.27 -11.75
N ARG A 29 6.81 -3.14 -12.70
CA ARG A 29 6.79 -2.06 -13.70
C ARG A 29 5.67 -2.27 -14.71
N ASN A 30 5.43 -3.51 -15.13
CA ASN A 30 4.31 -3.84 -16.01
C ASN A 30 2.97 -3.54 -15.35
N LEU A 31 2.79 -3.87 -14.06
CA LEU A 31 1.58 -3.51 -13.32
C LEU A 31 1.31 -2.00 -13.35
N LEU A 32 2.33 -1.15 -13.17
CA LEU A 32 2.16 0.31 -13.33
C LEU A 32 1.71 0.69 -14.74
N ARG A 33 2.22 0.04 -15.79
CA ARG A 33 1.76 0.26 -17.17
C ARG A 33 0.30 -0.16 -17.35
N LEU A 34 -0.11 -1.29 -16.78
CA LEU A 34 -1.49 -1.79 -16.84
C LEU A 34 -2.47 -0.88 -16.11
N ALA A 35 -2.06 -0.32 -14.97
CA ALA A 35 -2.84 0.65 -14.23
C ALA A 35 -3.21 1.88 -15.08
N ARG A 36 -2.33 2.28 -16.01
CA ARG A 36 -2.59 3.41 -16.93
C ARG A 36 -3.74 3.18 -17.90
N LEU A 37 -4.13 1.93 -18.15
CA LEU A 37 -5.25 1.63 -19.04
C LEU A 37 -6.58 2.06 -18.42
N GLY A 38 -6.63 2.23 -17.08
CA GLY A 38 -7.82 2.72 -16.37
C GLY A 38 -9.02 1.76 -16.39
N THR A 39 -8.86 0.56 -16.93
CA THR A 39 -9.93 -0.45 -17.10
C THR A 39 -9.69 -1.71 -16.29
N ILE A 40 -8.46 -1.96 -15.84
CA ILE A 40 -8.07 -3.21 -15.16
C ILE A 40 -8.18 -3.08 -13.65
N TYR A 41 -7.56 -2.05 -13.09
CA TYR A 41 -7.62 -1.71 -11.68
C TYR A 41 -7.32 -0.21 -11.48
N GLU A 42 -7.79 0.37 -10.39
CA GLU A 42 -7.49 1.74 -9.99
C GLU A 42 -6.33 1.73 -9.00
N PRO A 43 -5.15 2.26 -9.34
CA PRO A 43 -4.00 2.29 -8.43
C PRO A 43 -4.19 3.35 -7.34
N VAL A 44 -3.89 2.98 -6.09
CA VAL A 44 -3.79 3.91 -4.97
C VAL A 44 -2.35 3.97 -4.51
N ILE A 45 -1.75 5.15 -4.49
CA ILE A 45 -0.37 5.38 -4.04
C ILE A 45 -0.38 6.52 -3.03
N THR A 46 0.24 6.31 -1.88
CA THR A 46 0.28 7.32 -0.80
C THR A 46 1.55 8.16 -0.87
N ASN A 47 1.48 9.40 -0.35
CA ASN A 47 2.65 10.28 -0.24
C ASN A 47 3.77 9.68 0.62
N VAL A 48 3.42 8.85 1.61
CA VAL A 48 4.41 8.13 2.40
C VAL A 48 5.14 7.10 1.54
N CYS A 49 4.43 6.35 0.69
CA CYS A 49 5.08 5.41 -0.24
C CYS A 49 6.03 6.13 -1.21
N LEU A 50 5.65 7.31 -1.71
CA LEU A 50 6.53 8.13 -2.56
C LEU A 50 7.75 8.65 -1.81
N TRP A 51 7.58 9.22 -0.61
CA TRP A 51 8.71 9.67 0.20
C TRP A 51 9.68 8.53 0.51
N GLU A 52 9.15 7.33 0.78
CA GLU A 52 10.00 6.18 1.04
C GLU A 52 10.76 5.70 -0.18
N LEU A 53 10.15 5.81 -1.35
CA LEU A 53 10.83 5.57 -2.61
C LEU A 53 12.08 6.44 -2.69
N TYR A 54 11.97 7.77 -2.50
CA TYR A 54 13.13 8.67 -2.49
C TYR A 54 14.13 8.32 -1.39
N ARG A 55 13.67 8.14 -0.15
CA ARG A 55 14.58 7.86 0.97
C ARG A 55 15.38 6.58 0.73
N ASN A 56 14.74 5.54 0.24
CA ASN A 56 15.40 4.26 0.02
C ASN A 56 16.25 4.28 -1.26
N ALA A 57 15.77 4.88 -2.35
CA ALA A 57 16.49 4.94 -3.62
C ALA A 57 17.71 5.87 -3.58
N CYS A 58 17.54 7.10 -3.07
CA CYS A 58 18.59 8.13 -3.05
C CYS A 58 19.43 8.10 -1.76
N GLY A 59 18.86 7.66 -0.65
CA GLY A 59 19.56 7.66 0.65
C GLY A 59 20.31 6.35 0.92
N LYS A 60 19.59 5.23 0.93
CA LYS A 60 20.16 3.92 1.28
C LYS A 60 20.72 3.15 0.08
N GLY A 61 20.20 3.44 -1.11
CA GLY A 61 20.38 2.64 -2.30
C GLY A 61 19.57 1.34 -2.29
N ILE A 62 19.38 0.79 -3.48
CA ILE A 62 18.65 -0.46 -3.73
C ILE A 62 19.64 -1.46 -4.30
N LYS A 63 19.88 -2.57 -3.57
CA LYS A 63 20.82 -3.63 -3.98
C LYS A 63 22.21 -3.09 -4.39
N GLY A 64 22.73 -2.10 -3.64
CA GLY A 64 24.07 -1.54 -3.86
C GLY A 64 24.13 -0.41 -4.89
N TYR A 65 23.01 -0.02 -5.50
CA TYR A 65 22.95 1.15 -6.38
C TYR A 65 22.18 2.30 -5.71
N VAL A 66 22.80 3.48 -5.66
CA VAL A 66 22.17 4.70 -5.15
C VAL A 66 21.71 5.52 -6.35
N TYR A 67 20.40 5.75 -6.44
CA TYR A 67 19.82 6.54 -7.52
C TYR A 67 20.00 8.02 -7.22
N THR A 68 20.19 8.81 -8.27
CA THR A 68 20.08 10.26 -8.20
C THR A 68 18.62 10.69 -8.07
N TYR A 69 18.40 11.93 -7.62
CA TYR A 69 17.05 12.50 -7.61
C TYR A 69 16.45 12.52 -9.02
N ASP A 70 17.24 12.93 -10.03
CA ASP A 70 16.78 13.01 -11.42
C ASP A 70 16.31 11.64 -11.96
N GLU A 71 17.04 10.56 -11.68
CA GLU A 71 16.62 9.20 -12.08
C GLU A 71 15.30 8.76 -11.42
N VAL A 72 15.08 9.15 -10.16
CA VAL A 72 13.81 8.87 -9.47
C VAL A 72 12.68 9.74 -10.03
N GLU A 73 12.94 11.02 -10.32
CA GLU A 73 11.98 11.92 -10.97
C GLU A 73 11.57 11.45 -12.37
N GLU A 74 12.54 11.00 -13.19
CA GLU A 74 12.27 10.43 -14.51
C GLU A 74 11.35 9.21 -14.41
N PHE A 75 11.63 8.32 -13.46
CA PHE A 75 10.77 7.17 -13.19
C PHE A 75 9.36 7.59 -12.75
N LEU A 76 9.24 8.52 -11.80
CA LEU A 76 7.95 8.99 -11.31
C LEU A 76 7.13 9.66 -12.42
N THR A 77 7.77 10.50 -13.22
CA THR A 77 7.16 11.17 -14.38
C THR A 77 6.66 10.18 -15.42
N ALA A 78 7.43 9.14 -15.70
CA ALA A 78 7.06 8.16 -16.72
C ALA A 78 5.98 7.15 -16.25
N PHE A 79 6.02 6.75 -14.97
CA PHE A 79 5.26 5.59 -14.50
C PHE A 79 4.28 5.86 -13.36
N VAL A 80 4.49 6.88 -12.52
CA VAL A 80 3.71 7.10 -11.30
C VAL A 80 2.78 8.29 -11.42
N TYR A 81 3.27 9.48 -11.78
CA TYR A 81 2.43 10.67 -11.93
C TYR A 81 1.26 10.51 -12.90
N PRO A 82 1.39 9.77 -14.03
CA PRO A 82 0.24 9.48 -14.88
C PRO A 82 -0.89 8.69 -14.19
N LEU A 83 -0.62 8.05 -13.04
CA LEU A 83 -1.58 7.25 -12.28
C LEU A 83 -2.32 8.06 -11.20
N LEU A 84 -1.77 9.19 -10.76
CA LEU A 84 -2.24 9.90 -9.57
C LEU A 84 -3.49 10.79 -9.82
N GLY A 85 -4.01 10.82 -11.04
CA GLY A 85 -5.18 11.65 -11.39
C GLY A 85 -4.95 13.14 -11.10
N ARG A 86 -6.04 13.91 -10.94
CA ARG A 86 -5.96 15.34 -10.57
C ARG A 86 -5.69 15.58 -9.09
N ASP A 87 -6.05 14.62 -8.24
CA ASP A 87 -5.98 14.74 -6.78
C ASP A 87 -4.62 14.35 -6.20
N GLY A 88 -3.73 13.80 -7.02
CA GLY A 88 -2.37 13.45 -6.62
C GLY A 88 -2.31 12.16 -5.80
N ALA A 89 -1.13 11.91 -5.22
CA ALA A 89 -0.97 10.80 -4.27
C ALA A 89 -1.75 11.09 -2.99
N VAL A 90 -2.41 10.07 -2.46
CA VAL A 90 -3.30 10.23 -1.31
C VAL A 90 -2.48 10.55 -0.05
N ASN A 91 -2.95 11.54 0.71
CA ASN A 91 -2.50 11.76 2.07
C ASN A 91 -3.26 10.78 2.96
N GLY A 92 -2.57 9.84 3.61
CA GLY A 92 -3.16 9.16 4.76
C GLY A 92 -3.36 10.16 5.90
N LEU A 93 -4.41 10.03 6.70
CA LEU A 93 -4.67 10.90 7.85
C LEU A 93 -3.56 10.81 8.91
N ILE A 94 -2.77 9.74 8.88
CA ILE A 94 -1.70 9.48 9.83
C ILE A 94 -0.32 9.68 9.19
N GLY A 95 0.36 10.73 9.65
CA GLY A 95 1.75 11.01 9.31
C GLY A 95 2.73 10.22 10.19
N ARG A 96 3.98 10.03 9.74
CA ARG A 96 5.07 9.40 10.52
C ARG A 96 5.37 10.05 11.88
N HIS A 97 4.82 11.25 12.11
CA HIS A 97 5.04 12.08 13.29
C HIS A 97 3.78 12.29 14.12
N ASP A 98 2.70 11.53 13.86
CA ASP A 98 1.51 11.66 14.69
C ASP A 98 1.84 11.24 16.13
N ILE A 99 1.66 12.19 17.05
CA ILE A 99 1.74 11.99 18.50
C ILE A 99 0.84 10.81 18.92
N GLU A 100 -0.25 10.54 18.19
CA GLU A 100 -1.09 9.36 18.40
C GLU A 100 -0.37 8.03 18.15
N LEU A 101 0.53 7.93 17.15
CA LEU A 101 1.30 6.72 16.86
C LEU A 101 2.26 6.39 18.01
N ALA A 102 2.84 7.42 18.65
CA ALA A 102 3.67 7.27 19.84
C ALA A 102 2.85 6.89 21.10
N ILE A 103 1.64 7.45 21.26
CA ILE A 103 0.72 7.12 22.36
C ILE A 103 0.14 5.70 22.21
N ARG A 104 -0.04 5.21 20.99
CA ARG A 104 -0.65 3.91 20.66
C ARG A 104 0.36 2.78 20.42
N ALA A 105 1.67 3.05 20.43
CA ALA A 105 2.73 2.06 20.18
C ALA A 105 2.67 0.80 21.08
N ASN A 106 2.16 0.95 22.32
CA ASN A 106 1.99 -0.15 23.28
C ASN A 106 0.63 -0.86 23.21
N ARG A 107 -0.27 -0.45 22.31
CA ARG A 107 -1.57 -1.09 22.13
C ARG A 107 -1.51 -2.16 21.04
N PRO A 108 -2.36 -3.19 21.10
CA PRO A 108 -2.53 -4.13 19.99
C PRO A 108 -2.85 -3.38 18.67
N LEU A 109 -2.28 -3.84 17.56
CA LEU A 109 -2.50 -3.25 16.22
C LEU A 109 -4.00 -3.12 15.90
N GLY A 110 -4.75 -4.14 16.30
CA GLY A 110 -6.20 -4.15 16.26
C GLY A 110 -6.93 -2.97 16.84
N GLU A 111 -6.65 -2.65 18.11
CA GLU A 111 -7.26 -1.54 18.85
C GLU A 111 -6.94 -0.20 18.19
N THR A 112 -5.73 -0.11 17.64
CA THR A 112 -5.27 1.07 16.89
C THR A 112 -6.05 1.21 15.59
N LEU A 113 -6.27 0.11 14.85
CA LEU A 113 -7.07 0.09 13.63
C LEU A 113 -8.52 0.54 13.87
N VAL A 114 -9.21 0.05 14.91
CA VAL A 114 -10.61 0.46 15.24
C VAL A 114 -10.79 1.97 15.25
N THR A 115 -9.82 2.65 15.86
CA THR A 115 -9.88 4.09 16.09
C THR A 115 -9.66 4.88 14.80
N ILE A 116 -8.98 4.29 13.81
CA ILE A 116 -8.62 4.91 12.53
C ILE A 116 -9.63 4.57 11.45
N THR A 117 -10.14 3.34 11.49
CA THR A 117 -11.05 2.79 10.50
C THR A 117 -12.52 3.06 10.82
N GLY A 118 -12.82 3.53 12.04
CA GLY A 118 -14.20 3.72 12.52
C GLY A 118 -14.99 2.41 12.65
N CYS A 119 -14.31 1.26 12.72
CA CYS A 119 -14.94 -0.04 12.90
C CYS A 119 -15.67 -0.13 14.25
N SER A 120 -16.71 -0.97 14.33
CA SER A 120 -17.29 -1.34 15.62
C SER A 120 -16.33 -2.22 16.43
N GLU A 121 -16.46 -2.20 17.76
CA GLU A 121 -15.63 -3.04 18.65
C GLU A 121 -15.70 -4.54 18.31
N GLU A 122 -16.86 -5.03 17.86
CA GLU A 122 -17.01 -6.43 17.42
C GLU A 122 -16.23 -6.75 16.14
N GLN A 123 -16.28 -5.86 15.14
CA GLN A 123 -15.52 -6.03 13.89
C GLN A 123 -14.01 -5.99 14.14
N ALA A 124 -13.59 -5.10 15.04
CA ALA A 124 -12.24 -5.00 15.50
C ALA A 124 -11.74 -6.26 16.22
N LEU A 125 -12.52 -6.77 17.18
CA LEU A 125 -12.18 -7.98 17.91
C LEU A 125 -12.03 -9.17 16.96
N HIS A 126 -12.92 -9.29 15.97
CA HIS A 126 -12.87 -10.33 14.95
C HIS A 126 -11.62 -10.20 14.06
N ILE A 127 -11.22 -8.99 13.70
CA ILE A 127 -10.00 -8.74 12.93
C ILE A 127 -8.77 -9.13 13.76
N ILE A 128 -8.72 -8.74 15.05
CA ILE A 128 -7.62 -9.04 15.99
C ILE A 128 -7.43 -10.53 16.18
N THR A 129 -8.49 -11.19 16.62
CA THR A 129 -8.46 -12.61 17.03
C THR A 129 -8.44 -13.53 15.81
N GLY A 130 -9.11 -13.18 14.72
CA GLY A 130 -9.18 -13.99 13.51
C GLY A 130 -7.91 -13.99 12.66
N ASN A 131 -7.02 -13.01 12.83
CA ASN A 131 -5.82 -12.86 12.00
C ASN A 131 -4.51 -12.74 12.79
N GLY A 132 -4.53 -13.03 14.10
CA GLY A 132 -3.32 -13.02 14.94
C GLY A 132 -2.68 -11.63 15.09
N MET A 133 -3.48 -10.55 15.08
CA MET A 133 -3.01 -9.17 15.26
C MET A 133 -2.94 -8.75 16.74
N GLU A 134 -2.63 -9.72 17.60
CA GLU A 134 -2.54 -9.60 19.05
C GLU A 134 -1.23 -8.91 19.49
N LEU A 135 -0.27 -8.81 18.57
CA LEU A 135 1.00 -8.18 18.84
C LEU A 135 0.84 -6.64 18.96
N PRO A 136 1.58 -6.01 19.88
CA PRO A 136 1.63 -4.55 20.00
C PRO A 136 2.08 -3.88 18.70
N LEU A 137 1.59 -2.66 18.45
CA LEU A 137 1.94 -1.84 17.28
C LEU A 137 3.46 -1.68 17.09
N GLU A 138 4.25 -1.60 18.18
CA GLU A 138 5.72 -1.56 18.17
C GLU A 138 6.40 -2.79 17.53
N LYS A 139 5.70 -3.92 17.37
CA LYS A 139 6.19 -5.11 16.66
C LYS A 139 5.99 -5.02 15.15
N TYR A 140 5.19 -4.06 14.69
CA TYR A 140 4.98 -3.71 13.29
C TYR A 140 5.85 -2.49 12.97
N ASP A 141 6.43 -2.44 11.78
CA ASP A 141 7.14 -1.22 11.41
C ASP A 141 6.13 -0.09 11.10
N ALA A 142 6.52 1.16 11.34
CA ALA A 142 5.64 2.31 11.14
C ALA A 142 5.17 2.45 9.68
N GLN A 143 5.87 1.84 8.73
CA GLN A 143 5.53 1.88 7.32
C GLN A 143 4.40 0.90 7.00
N ASP A 144 4.51 -0.34 7.46
CA ASP A 144 3.51 -1.38 7.29
C ASP A 144 2.19 -0.88 7.89
N PHE A 145 2.24 -0.25 9.07
CA PHE A 145 1.08 0.40 9.67
C PHE A 145 0.45 1.49 8.79
N HIS A 146 1.26 2.39 8.22
CA HIS A 146 0.74 3.42 7.33
C HIS A 146 0.06 2.81 6.09
N VAL A 147 0.64 1.74 5.52
CA VAL A 147 0.04 1.02 4.39
C VAL A 147 -1.34 0.48 4.76
N TRP A 148 -1.48 -0.11 5.96
CA TRP A 148 -2.77 -0.58 6.47
C TRP A 148 -3.79 0.52 6.66
N ALA A 149 -3.42 1.57 7.41
CA ALA A 149 -4.31 2.68 7.71
C ALA A 149 -4.83 3.31 6.40
N SER A 150 -3.91 3.55 5.46
CA SER A 150 -4.26 4.12 4.16
C SER A 150 -5.14 3.19 3.32
N ALA A 151 -4.89 1.88 3.35
CA ALA A 151 -5.72 0.92 2.62
C ALA A 151 -7.18 0.97 3.09
N VAL A 152 -7.39 1.06 4.40
CA VAL A 152 -8.75 1.13 4.95
C VAL A 152 -9.39 2.49 4.71
N GLU A 153 -8.68 3.59 4.95
CA GLU A 153 -9.15 4.96 4.70
C GLU A 153 -9.56 5.19 3.24
N GLN A 154 -8.82 4.60 2.31
CA GLN A 154 -9.05 4.76 0.88
C GLN A 154 -10.01 3.72 0.30
N HIS A 155 -10.61 2.89 1.16
CA HIS A 155 -11.55 1.83 0.79
C HIS A 155 -11.03 0.97 -0.38
N VAL A 156 -9.77 0.55 -0.28
CA VAL A 156 -9.15 -0.27 -1.33
C VAL A 156 -9.64 -1.71 -1.24
N ASP A 157 -9.71 -2.37 -2.39
CA ASP A 157 -10.12 -3.76 -2.48
C ASP A 157 -8.93 -4.71 -2.23
N ALA A 158 -7.70 -4.25 -2.51
CA ALA A 158 -6.49 -5.02 -2.28
C ALA A 158 -5.26 -4.16 -1.92
N ILE A 159 -4.31 -4.77 -1.21
CA ILE A 159 -2.94 -4.27 -1.03
C ILE A 159 -2.01 -5.18 -1.83
N LEU A 160 -1.28 -4.58 -2.77
CA LEU A 160 -0.26 -5.26 -3.54
C LEU A 160 1.02 -5.32 -2.70
N THR A 161 1.39 -6.51 -2.20
CA THR A 161 2.63 -6.71 -1.44
C THR A 161 3.02 -8.19 -1.34
N ALA A 162 4.33 -8.46 -1.46
CA ALA A 162 4.90 -9.80 -1.26
C ALA A 162 5.23 -10.10 0.21
N ASN A 163 5.03 -9.15 1.13
CA ASN A 163 5.40 -9.29 2.54
C ASN A 163 4.39 -10.13 3.33
N THR A 164 4.54 -11.46 3.26
CA THR A 164 3.68 -12.42 3.99
C THR A 164 3.86 -12.40 5.51
N LYS A 165 4.99 -11.88 6.01
CA LYS A 165 5.31 -11.90 7.45
C LYS A 165 4.55 -10.84 8.23
N ARG A 166 4.28 -9.70 7.59
CA ARG A 166 3.66 -8.54 8.24
C ARG A 166 2.30 -8.18 7.66
N PHE A 167 1.94 -8.81 6.54
CA PHE A 167 0.62 -8.72 5.94
C PHE A 167 -0.08 -10.08 5.92
N PRO A 168 -1.16 -10.31 6.72
CA PRO A 168 -2.00 -11.50 6.55
C PRO A 168 -2.63 -11.50 5.16
N SER A 169 -3.17 -12.64 4.74
CA SER A 169 -3.83 -12.79 3.44
C SER A 169 -5.03 -11.85 3.26
N GLN A 170 -5.66 -11.41 4.35
CA GLN A 170 -6.83 -10.55 4.33
C GLN A 170 -6.93 -9.69 5.60
N ILE A 171 -7.42 -8.45 5.47
CA ILE A 171 -7.88 -7.59 6.59
C ILE A 171 -9.29 -7.12 6.29
N GLY A 172 -10.28 -7.54 7.07
CA GLY A 172 -11.67 -7.20 6.75
C GLY A 172 -12.00 -7.65 5.32
N ASN A 173 -12.32 -6.71 4.42
CA ASN A 173 -12.58 -6.98 3.00
C ASN A 173 -11.36 -6.78 2.07
N ILE A 174 -10.23 -6.30 2.61
CA ILE A 174 -9.04 -5.96 1.84
C ILE A 174 -8.18 -7.21 1.67
N GLN A 175 -7.92 -7.60 0.42
CA GLN A 175 -7.07 -8.75 0.11
C GLN A 175 -5.60 -8.36 0.03
N ARG A 176 -4.70 -9.17 0.60
CA ARG A 176 -3.27 -9.08 0.27
C ARG A 176 -3.02 -9.86 -1.00
N VAL A 177 -2.44 -9.20 -2.01
CA VAL A 177 -2.16 -9.84 -3.29
C VAL A 177 -0.66 -9.76 -3.58
N ASP A 178 -0.07 -10.91 -3.94
CA ASP A 178 1.32 -10.94 -4.38
C ASP A 178 1.46 -10.26 -5.76
N PRO A 179 2.48 -9.39 -5.97
CA PRO A 179 2.65 -8.68 -7.23
C PRO A 179 2.84 -9.59 -8.45
N ARG A 180 3.53 -10.72 -8.29
CA ARG A 180 3.74 -11.68 -9.39
C ARG A 180 2.44 -12.41 -9.72
N ASP A 181 1.73 -12.86 -8.69
CA ASP A 181 0.47 -13.57 -8.87
C ASP A 181 -0.59 -12.65 -9.48
N PHE A 182 -0.64 -11.39 -9.03
CA PHE A 182 -1.52 -10.39 -9.62
C PHE A 182 -1.21 -10.15 -11.09
N TYR A 183 0.07 -9.96 -11.44
CA TYR A 183 0.47 -9.78 -12.83
C TYR A 183 0.10 -11.00 -13.70
N THR A 184 0.31 -12.21 -13.18
CA THR A 184 -0.03 -13.46 -13.88
C THR A 184 -1.53 -13.60 -14.08
N TYR A 185 -2.33 -13.27 -13.06
CA TYR A 185 -3.80 -13.28 -13.12
C TYR A 185 -4.33 -12.30 -14.18
N LEU A 186 -3.69 -11.13 -14.31
CA LEU A 186 -4.06 -10.13 -15.31
C LEU A 186 -3.72 -10.53 -16.75
N GLY A 187 -2.96 -11.61 -16.95
CA GLY A 187 -2.97 -12.39 -18.20
C GLY A 187 -2.53 -11.63 -19.45
N ILE A 188 -1.46 -10.85 -19.35
CA ILE A 188 -0.73 -10.27 -20.50
C ILE A 188 0.66 -10.89 -20.60
#